data_AF-A0A938MBX0-F1
#
_entry.id   AF-A0A938MBX0-F1
#
_cell.length_a   1.000
_cell.length_b   1.000
_cell.length_c   1.000
_cell.angle_alpha   90.00
_cell.angle_beta   90.00
_cell.angle_gamma   90.00
#
_symmetry.space_group_name_H-M   'P 1'
#
loop_
_entity.id
_entity.type
_entity.pdbx_description
1 polymer ?
#
loop_
_entity_poly.entity_id
_entity_poly.type
_entity_poly.pdbx_seq_one_letter_code
_entity_poly.pdbx_strand_id
1 'polypeptide(L)'
;HYTYAQVPLGFWAQKALNLSRNHYDRLGHLAQGFIPAILAREVLLRCSPLVRGKWLFFLVTCVCLSLSACYELGEWFAALAFGQAADAFHGTQGDVWDTQWDMLLAALGAMAAQVALGRVHDRALGELGTRDRG
;
A
#
# COMPACT_ATOMS: atom_id res chain seq x y z
N HIS A 1 12.43 27.37 -11.48
CA HIS A 1 12.58 25.91 -11.61
C HIS A 1 11.34 25.27 -11.01
N TYR A 2 10.51 24.61 -11.82
CA TYR A 2 9.29 23.93 -11.37
C TYR A 2 9.59 22.45 -11.17
N THR A 3 9.40 21.97 -9.94
CA THR A 3 9.68 20.60 -9.52
C THR A 3 8.53 19.67 -9.90
N TYR A 4 8.90 18.49 -10.39
CA TYR A 4 8.06 17.42 -10.92
C TYR A 4 7.36 16.63 -9.77
N ALA A 5 6.58 17.30 -8.92
CA ALA A 5 5.97 16.70 -7.72
C ALA A 5 4.53 17.19 -7.46
N GLN A 6 3.72 17.32 -8.52
CA GLN A 6 2.30 17.65 -8.40
C GLN A 6 1.49 16.65 -9.22
N VAL A 7 1.15 15.52 -8.61
CA VAL A 7 0.07 14.69 -9.15
C VAL A 7 -1.23 15.50 -9.03
N PRO A 8 -1.86 15.92 -10.14
CA PRO A 8 -2.91 16.96 -10.10
C PRO A 8 -4.17 16.51 -9.33
N LEU A 9 -4.49 15.22 -9.37
CA LEU A 9 -5.78 14.72 -8.86
C LEU A 9 -6.00 14.98 -7.37
N GLY A 10 -4.96 14.83 -6.53
CA GLY A 10 -5.07 15.09 -5.09
C GLY A 10 -5.34 16.56 -4.77
N PHE A 11 -4.60 17.47 -5.42
CA PHE A 11 -4.79 18.90 -5.24
C PHE A 11 -6.13 19.42 -5.80
N TRP A 12 -6.58 18.89 -6.94
CA TRP A 12 -7.88 19.25 -7.52
C TRP A 12 -9.04 18.80 -6.63
N ALA A 13 -8.97 17.58 -6.06
CA ALA A 13 -9.98 17.09 -5.11
C ALA A 13 -9.97 17.86 -3.78
N GLN A 14 -8.79 18.17 -3.23
CA GLN A 14 -8.64 18.96 -2.01
C GLN A 14 -9.28 20.35 -2.16
N LYS A 15 -9.02 21.02 -3.29
CA LYS A 15 -9.54 22.36 -3.59
C LYS A 15 -11.03 22.34 -3.93
N ALA A 16 -11.51 21.29 -4.60
CA ALA A 16 -12.94 21.16 -4.95
C ALA A 16 -13.83 20.84 -3.73
N LEU A 17 -13.30 20.14 -2.72
CA LEU A 17 -14.05 19.71 -1.54
C LEU A 17 -13.76 20.53 -0.27
N ASN A 18 -12.93 21.59 -0.39
CA ASN A 18 -12.53 22.47 0.72
C ASN A 18 -12.00 21.70 1.94
N LEU A 19 -11.30 20.59 1.70
CA LEU A 19 -10.77 19.72 2.73
C LEU A 19 -9.51 20.36 3.32
N SER A 20 -9.42 20.42 4.66
CA SER A 20 -8.28 20.99 5.38
C SER A 20 -6.96 20.24 5.12
N ARG A 21 -7.03 19.04 4.51
CA ARG A 21 -5.89 18.18 4.18
C ARG A 21 -6.14 17.36 2.91
N ASN A 22 -5.07 16.94 2.23
CA ASN A 22 -5.14 16.09 1.05
C ASN A 22 -5.46 14.62 1.43
N HIS A 23 -6.74 14.24 1.49
CA HIS A 23 -7.17 12.85 1.76
C HIS A 23 -6.80 11.85 0.63
N TYR A 24 -6.22 12.32 -0.47
CA TYR A 24 -5.76 11.48 -1.57
C TYR A 24 -4.58 10.58 -1.16
N ASP A 25 -3.82 11.01 -0.15
CA ASP A 25 -2.68 10.27 0.42
C ASP A 25 -3.14 8.92 1.02
N ARG A 26 -4.19 8.98 1.83
CA ARG A 26 -4.85 7.82 2.44
C ARG A 26 -5.43 6.84 1.42
N LEU A 27 -5.98 7.35 0.31
CA LEU A 27 -6.39 6.51 -0.82
C LEU A 27 -5.18 5.88 -1.51
N GLY A 28 -4.07 6.62 -1.60
CA GLY A 28 -2.77 6.13 -2.02
C GLY A 28 -2.31 4.93 -1.19
N HIS A 29 -2.33 5.03 0.14
CA HIS A 29 -1.95 3.92 1.03
C HIS A 29 -2.90 2.73 0.96
N LEU A 30 -4.21 2.96 0.86
CA LEU A 30 -5.18 1.89 0.60
C LEU A 30 -4.84 1.15 -0.71
N ALA A 31 -4.53 1.89 -1.78
CA ALA A 31 -4.12 1.32 -3.07
C ALA A 31 -2.73 0.64 -2.99
N GLN A 32 -1.80 1.21 -2.21
CA GLN A 32 -0.48 0.67 -1.92
C GLN A 32 -0.59 -0.67 -1.18
N GLY A 33 -1.64 -0.90 -0.39
CA GLY A 33 -1.96 -2.21 0.13
C GLY A 33 -2.62 -3.13 -0.89
N PHE A 34 -3.65 -2.61 -1.56
CA PHE A 34 -4.54 -3.40 -2.41
C PHE A 34 -3.84 -3.99 -3.64
N ILE A 35 -3.08 -3.17 -4.36
CA ILE A 35 -2.48 -3.55 -5.65
C ILE A 35 -1.38 -4.63 -5.47
N PRO A 36 -0.35 -4.43 -4.62
CA PRO A 36 0.71 -5.42 -4.49
C PRO A 36 0.27 -6.70 -3.76
N ALA A 37 -0.87 -6.71 -3.06
CA ALA A 37 -1.32 -7.90 -2.35
C ALA A 37 -1.51 -9.12 -3.26
N ILE A 38 -2.03 -8.94 -4.48
CA ILE A 38 -2.18 -10.05 -5.43
C ILE A 38 -0.84 -10.50 -5.99
N LEU A 39 0.08 -9.56 -6.25
CA LEU A 39 1.44 -9.88 -6.67
C LEU A 39 2.20 -10.65 -5.58
N ALA A 40 2.17 -10.18 -4.33
CA ALA A 40 2.80 -10.86 -3.20
C ALA A 40 2.19 -12.26 -3.00
N ARG A 41 0.87 -12.39 -3.13
CA ARG A 41 0.18 -13.68 -3.08
C ARG A 41 0.66 -14.63 -4.16
N GLU A 42 0.85 -14.14 -5.39
CA GLU A 42 1.34 -14.94 -6.52
C GLU A 42 2.77 -15.41 -6.29
N VAL A 43 3.67 -14.51 -5.90
CA VAL A 43 5.06 -14.83 -5.59
C VAL A 43 5.14 -15.88 -4.47
N LEU A 44 4.38 -15.71 -3.39
CA LEU A 44 4.39 -16.67 -2.29
C LEU A 44 3.84 -18.04 -2.71
N LEU A 45 2.79 -18.09 -3.54
CA LEU A 45 2.24 -19.35 -4.03
C LEU A 45 3.14 -20.08 -5.04
N ARG A 46 3.91 -19.35 -5.85
CA ARG A 46 4.76 -19.94 -6.90
C ARG A 46 6.19 -20.21 -6.46
N CYS A 47 6.73 -19.40 -5.55
CA CYS A 47 8.15 -19.40 -5.20
C CYS A 47 8.42 -19.90 -3.78
N SER A 48 7.42 -20.40 -3.07
CA SER A 48 7.56 -20.91 -1.70
C SER A 48 6.69 -22.16 -1.49
N PRO A 49 6.88 -22.92 -0.40
CA PRO A 49 6.03 -24.07 -0.07
C PRO A 49 4.67 -23.67 0.51
N LEU A 50 4.32 -22.38 0.54
CA LEU A 50 3.03 -21.91 1.05
C LEU A 50 1.88 -22.41 0.17
N VAL A 51 0.84 -22.89 0.83
CA VAL A 51 -0.42 -23.27 0.21
C VAL A 51 -1.50 -22.23 0.50
N ARG A 52 -2.58 -22.30 -0.29
CA ARG A 52 -3.77 -21.48 -0.07
C ARG A 52 -4.31 -21.71 1.34
N GLY A 53 -4.57 -20.64 2.08
CA GLY A 53 -5.11 -20.73 3.43
C GLY A 53 -4.86 -19.48 4.25
N LYS A 54 -5.16 -19.58 5.55
CA LYS A 54 -5.04 -18.46 6.50
C LYS A 54 -3.61 -17.93 6.63
N TRP A 55 -2.61 -18.81 6.55
CA TRP A 55 -1.19 -18.41 6.60
C TRP A 55 -0.76 -17.60 5.40
N LEU A 56 -1.14 -18.02 4.18
CA LEU A 56 -0.93 -17.20 2.98
C LEU A 56 -1.64 -15.85 3.12
N PHE A 57 -2.87 -15.84 3.66
CA PHE A 57 -3.61 -14.60 3.84
C PHE A 57 -2.83 -13.63 4.73
N PHE A 58 -2.46 -14.09 5.92
CA PHE A 58 -1.70 -13.33 6.91
C PHE A 58 -0.37 -12.83 6.38
N LEU A 59 0.43 -13.69 5.75
CA LEU A 59 1.77 -13.31 5.27
C LEU A 59 1.72 -12.28 4.14
N VAL A 60 0.75 -12.37 3.23
CA VAL A 60 0.54 -11.33 2.19
C VAL A 60 0.21 -9.98 2.83
N THR A 61 -0.68 -9.96 3.83
CA THR A 61 -0.98 -8.73 4.57
C THR A 61 0.26 -8.19 5.27
N CYS A 62 1.07 -9.05 5.91
CA CYS A 62 2.34 -8.64 6.54
C CYS A 62 3.34 -8.05 5.54
N VAL A 63 3.47 -8.63 4.34
CA VAL A 63 4.34 -8.08 3.29
C VAL A 63 3.88 -6.68 2.89
N CYS A 64 2.59 -6.48 2.64
CA CYS A 64 2.08 -5.16 2.25
C CYS A 64 2.23 -4.12 3.38
N LEU A 65 1.95 -4.52 4.63
CA LEU A 65 2.19 -3.66 5.79
C LEU A 65 3.67 -3.31 5.94
N SER A 66 4.58 -4.27 5.75
CA SER A 66 6.02 -4.02 5.80
C SER A 66 6.47 -3.05 4.72
N LEU A 67 5.92 -3.14 3.50
CA LEU A 67 6.21 -2.18 2.44
C LEU A 67 5.74 -0.77 2.81
N SER A 68 4.56 -0.65 3.42
CA SER A 68 4.07 0.63 3.97
C SER A 68 5.00 1.17 5.04
N ALA A 69 5.36 0.34 6.03
CA ALA A 69 6.26 0.75 7.10
C ALA A 69 7.63 1.20 6.57
N CYS A 70 8.19 0.51 5.56
CA CYS A 70 9.43 0.91 4.92
C CYS A 70 9.33 2.25 4.19
N TYR A 71 8.19 2.54 3.54
CA TYR A 71 7.93 3.81 2.89
C TYR A 71 7.94 4.96 3.92
N GLU A 72 7.15 4.81 4.99
CA GLU A 72 7.05 5.79 6.09
C GLU A 72 8.39 6.04 6.79
N LEU A 73 9.15 4.98 7.07
CA LEU A 73 10.49 5.11 7.65
C LEU A 73 11.46 5.83 6.71
N GLY A 74 11.32 5.61 5.40
CA GLY A 74 12.12 6.29 4.38
C GLY A 74 11.80 7.79 4.32
N GLU A 75 10.53 8.16 4.38
CA GLU A 75 10.10 9.57 4.43
C GLU A 75 10.58 10.25 5.71
N TRP A 76 10.42 9.60 6.86
CA TRP A 76 10.96 10.09 8.12
C TRP A 76 12.48 10.32 8.06
N PHE A 77 13.23 9.35 7.51
CA PHE A 77 14.68 9.48 7.34
C PHE A 77 15.06 10.62 6.39
N ALA A 78 14.34 10.77 5.27
CA ALA A 78 14.55 11.86 4.33
C ALA A 78 14.32 13.23 5.00
N ALA A 79 13.27 13.36 5.81
CA ALA A 79 12.99 14.58 6.56
C ALA A 79 14.16 14.98 7.47
N LEU A 80 14.72 14.02 8.22
CA LEU A 80 15.90 14.22 9.04
C LEU A 80 17.13 14.64 8.23
N ALA A 81 17.38 13.98 7.09
CA ALA A 81 18.56 14.22 6.27
C ALA A 81 18.55 15.58 5.56
N PHE A 82 17.38 16.06 5.14
CA PHE A 82 17.24 17.32 4.39
C PHE A 82 16.90 18.53 5.27
N GLY A 83 16.98 18.39 6.60
CA GLY A 83 16.81 19.50 7.53
C GLY A 83 15.40 20.08 7.55
N GLN A 84 14.39 19.35 7.07
CA GLN A 84 13.01 19.66 7.42
C GLN A 84 12.88 19.32 8.90
N ALA A 85 12.50 20.29 9.75
CA ALA A 85 12.43 20.05 11.18
C ALA A 85 11.60 18.76 11.43
N ALA A 86 12.14 17.82 12.20
CA ALA A 86 11.47 16.55 12.49
C ALA A 86 10.07 16.76 13.13
N ASP A 87 9.92 17.88 13.86
CA ASP A 87 8.64 18.37 14.41
C ASP A 87 7.68 18.83 13.32
N ALA A 88 8.22 19.27 12.18
CA ALA A 88 7.45 19.51 10.99
C ALA A 88 7.00 18.17 10.37
N PHE A 89 7.80 17.12 10.27
CA PHE A 89 7.34 15.91 9.55
C PHE A 89 6.29 15.09 10.33
N HIS A 90 6.40 14.95 11.65
CA HIS A 90 5.37 14.28 12.47
C HIS A 90 4.15 15.17 12.80
N GLY A 91 4.17 16.45 12.43
CA GLY A 91 3.15 17.45 12.80
C GLY A 91 2.70 18.42 11.70
N THR A 92 3.28 18.42 10.50
CA THR A 92 3.00 19.41 9.43
C THR A 92 1.70 19.16 8.71
N GLN A 93 1.20 17.93 8.70
CA GLN A 93 -0.16 17.66 8.24
C GLN A 93 -1.21 17.86 9.35
N GLY A 94 -0.78 18.20 10.57
CA GLY A 94 -1.65 18.43 11.72
C GLY A 94 -2.19 17.16 12.40
N ASP A 95 -1.70 15.97 12.04
CA ASP A 95 -2.10 14.68 12.60
C ASP A 95 -0.87 13.89 13.07
N VAL A 96 -0.76 13.64 14.37
CA VAL A 96 0.35 12.88 14.98
C VAL A 96 0.25 11.38 14.66
N TRP A 97 -0.92 10.91 14.23
CA TRP A 97 -1.20 9.50 13.94
C TRP A 97 -1.08 9.14 12.46
N ASP A 98 -0.46 10.01 11.67
CA ASP A 98 -0.54 9.92 10.22
C ASP A 98 0.01 8.61 9.66
N THR A 99 1.29 8.36 9.94
CA THR A 99 1.99 7.13 9.62
C THR A 99 1.24 5.88 10.09
N GLN A 100 0.58 5.93 11.26
CA GLN A 100 -0.21 4.80 11.75
C GLN A 100 -1.48 4.59 10.92
N TRP A 101 -2.17 5.65 10.52
CA TRP A 101 -3.33 5.57 9.64
C TRP A 101 -2.94 5.05 8.25
N ASP A 102 -1.81 5.50 7.72
CA ASP A 102 -1.31 5.09 6.41
C ASP A 102 -0.95 3.61 6.39
N MET A 103 -0.21 3.14 7.38
CA MET A 103 0.06 1.70 7.57
C MET A 103 -1.22 0.88 7.77
N LEU A 104 -2.20 1.39 8.52
CA LEU A 104 -3.48 0.70 8.72
C LEU A 104 -4.26 0.59 7.42
N LEU A 105 -4.34 1.67 6.64
CA LEU A 105 -5.02 1.68 5.35
C LEU A 105 -4.34 0.75 4.35
N ALA A 106 -3.02 0.68 4.33
CA ALA A 106 -2.30 -0.31 3.54
C ALA A 106 -2.63 -1.75 3.97
N ALA A 107 -2.71 -2.04 5.27
CA ALA A 107 -3.13 -3.36 5.75
C ALA A 107 -4.57 -3.70 5.32
N LEU A 108 -5.51 -2.75 5.49
CA LEU A 108 -6.90 -2.93 5.08
C LEU A 108 -7.04 -3.10 3.56
N GLY A 109 -6.27 -2.34 2.77
CA GLY A 109 -6.21 -2.47 1.32
C GLY A 109 -5.78 -3.86 0.89
N ALA A 110 -4.72 -4.40 1.51
CA ALA A 110 -4.24 -5.74 1.24
C ALA A 110 -5.30 -6.81 1.58
N MET A 111 -5.93 -6.70 2.76
CA MET A 111 -7.01 -7.61 3.16
C MET A 111 -8.19 -7.55 2.18
N ALA A 112 -8.60 -6.34 1.77
CA ALA A 112 -9.69 -6.13 0.81
C ALA A 112 -9.38 -6.77 -0.54
N ALA A 113 -8.17 -6.59 -1.07
CA ALA A 113 -7.75 -7.22 -2.32
C ALA A 113 -7.82 -8.75 -2.25
N GLN A 114 -7.34 -9.32 -1.15
CA GLN A 114 -7.34 -10.77 -0.96
C GLN A 114 -8.76 -11.34 -0.85
N VAL A 115 -9.67 -10.64 -0.16
CA VAL A 115 -11.09 -11.02 -0.05
C VAL A 115 -11.80 -10.90 -1.40
N ALA A 116 -11.60 -9.80 -2.11
CA ALA A 116 -12.29 -9.51 -3.36
C ALA A 116 -11.77 -10.36 -4.54
N LEU A 117 -10.44 -10.49 -4.66
CA LEU A 117 -9.79 -11.04 -5.85
C LEU A 117 -9.17 -12.42 -5.62
N GLY A 118 -9.03 -12.89 -4.37
CA GLY A 118 -8.35 -14.15 -4.07
C GLY A 118 -8.93 -15.36 -4.81
N ARG A 119 -10.26 -15.44 -4.92
CA ARG A 119 -10.94 -16.52 -5.67
C ARG A 119 -10.71 -16.44 -7.18
N VAL A 120 -10.71 -15.23 -7.74
CA VAL A 120 -10.46 -15.00 -9.17
C VAL A 120 -9.01 -15.37 -9.50
N HIS A 121 -8.08 -14.92 -8.68
CA HIS A 121 -6.67 -15.25 -8.78
C HIS A 121 -6.42 -16.77 -8.68
N ASP A 122 -7.11 -17.46 -7.76
CA ASP A 122 -6.99 -18.92 -7.66
C ASP A 122 -7.42 -19.67 -8.94
N ARG A 123 -8.47 -19.20 -9.61
CA ARG A 123 -8.92 -19.74 -10.89
C ARG A 123 -7.89 -19.49 -11.99
N ALA A 124 -7.38 -18.26 -12.10
CA ALA A 124 -6.38 -17.88 -13.09
C ALA A 124 -5.09 -18.72 -12.96
N LEU A 125 -4.62 -18.97 -11.73
CA LEU A 125 -3.48 -19.84 -11.48
C LEU A 125 -3.74 -21.30 -11.89
N GLY A 126 -4.97 -21.79 -11.67
CA GLY A 126 -5.37 -23.14 -12.07
C GLY A 126 -5.33 -23.33 -13.59
N GLU A 127 -5.85 -22.36 -14.34
CA GLU A 127 -5.85 -22.39 -15.82
C GLU A 127 -4.43 -22.36 -16.40
N LEU A 128 -3.55 -21.52 -15.86
CA LEU A 128 -2.15 -21.45 -16.31
C LEU A 128 -1.39 -22.75 -16.01
N GLY A 129 -1.57 -23.34 -14.84
CA GLY A 129 -0.91 -24.61 -14.47
C GLY A 129 -1.38 -25.84 -15.26
N THR A 130 -2.50 -25.73 -15.98
CA THR A 130 -2.96 -26.76 -16.94
C THR A 130 -2.38 -26.58 -18.35
N ARG A 131 -1.96 -25.37 -18.73
CA ARG A 131 -1.36 -25.10 -20.05
C ARG A 131 0.09 -25.55 -20.16
N ASP A 132 0.85 -25.52 -19.06
CA ASP A 132 2.26 -25.95 -19.06
C ASP A 132 2.43 -27.49 -19.04
N ARG A 133 1.33 -28.27 -19.10
CA ARG A 133 1.33 -29.75 -19.05
C ARG A 133 0.72 -30.44 -20.28
N GLY A 134 0.53 -29.71 -21.38
CA GLY A 134 0.13 -30.26 -22.68
C GLY A 134 1.25 -30.12 -23.69
#